data_AF-A0A937R843-F1
#
_entry.id   AF-A0A937R843-F1
#
_cell.length_a   1.000
_cell.length_b   1.000
_cell.length_c   1.000
_cell.angle_alpha   90.00
_cell.angle_beta   90.00
_cell.angle_gamma   90.00
#
_symmetry.space_group_name_H-M   'P 1'
#
loop_
_entity.id
_entity.type
_entity.pdbx_description
1 polymer ?
#
loop_
_entity_poly.entity_id
_entity_poly.type
_entity_poly.pdbx_seq_one_letter_code
_entity_poly.pdbx_strand_id
1 'polypeptide(L)'
;MATGTSRPALWGLPVNAVARALGRQTKEKAKVLVAFLASKGVASNDKAEAIAKQVYRARRCMNPEYKGNDPVSGYFRLGQVPTLTRDQIAEFEDFVQKQASQVPPVPAPDEVRASGLVLVDENDTSRFTLGGDRGTVKMNSVSDHVQALITAPLHDPNTDLSSTIPRRTGNYAWFTVQEDKMVYVGRAAGEDGLYGRIMTEHLRPSYLLTNQSDWRAKDAFQAANPAISNRKPAIDKSAFRKNISRVHSLRPGHDSVDFIKRNFRVRFVCVRDKVTITAVEKDILAKYHPEYNIKGNEDRCHPALRG
;
A
#
# COMPACT_ATOMS: atom_id res chain seq x y z
N MET A 1 7.15 -56.08 39.29
CA MET A 1 6.42 -54.80 39.30
C MET A 1 7.41 -53.66 39.13
N ALA A 2 7.42 -53.05 37.95
CA ALA A 2 7.92 -51.69 37.68
C ALA A 2 7.49 -51.38 36.24
N THR A 3 6.44 -50.58 36.10
CA THR A 3 5.82 -50.21 34.82
C THR A 3 6.67 -49.15 34.13
N GLY A 4 7.48 -49.56 33.15
CA GLY A 4 8.20 -48.65 32.26
C GLY A 4 7.29 -48.20 31.11
N THR A 5 6.62 -47.07 31.28
CA THR A 5 5.88 -46.42 30.18
C THR A 5 6.86 -45.73 29.25
N SER A 6 7.04 -46.28 28.06
CA SER A 6 7.63 -45.60 26.90
C SER A 6 6.77 -44.39 26.55
N ARG A 7 7.38 -43.19 26.49
CA ARG A 7 6.74 -42.02 25.88
C ARG A 7 6.78 -42.18 24.36
N PRO A 8 5.64 -42.13 23.65
CA PRO A 8 5.67 -42.05 22.20
C PRO A 8 6.14 -40.65 21.80
N ALA A 9 7.16 -40.59 20.94
CA ALA A 9 7.59 -39.37 20.27
C ALA A 9 6.48 -38.92 19.30
N LEU A 10 5.63 -38.00 19.76
CA LEU A 10 4.65 -37.34 18.90
C LEU A 10 5.37 -36.27 18.06
N TRP A 11 5.64 -36.62 16.80
CA TRP A 11 6.07 -35.69 15.77
C TRP A 11 4.93 -34.70 15.46
N GLY A 12 5.02 -33.48 15.97
CA GLY A 12 4.13 -32.37 15.61
C GLY A 12 4.56 -31.76 14.27
N LEU A 13 3.63 -31.58 13.32
CA LEU A 13 3.91 -30.86 12.08
C LEU A 13 3.95 -29.35 12.35
N PRO A 14 4.96 -28.62 11.85
CA PRO A 14 5.12 -27.19 12.11
C PRO A 14 4.04 -26.37 11.39
N VAL A 15 3.80 -25.15 11.90
CA VAL A 15 2.97 -24.04 11.34
C VAL A 15 3.03 -23.93 9.80
N ASN A 16 4.14 -24.37 9.21
CA ASN A 16 4.41 -24.45 7.78
C ASN A 16 3.45 -25.38 6.99
N ALA A 17 2.80 -26.36 7.63
CA ALA A 17 1.80 -27.21 6.97
C ALA A 17 0.48 -26.44 6.76
N VAL A 18 -0.01 -25.79 7.82
CA VAL A 18 -1.22 -24.94 7.78
C VAL A 18 -1.04 -23.76 6.82
N ALA A 19 0.15 -23.15 6.79
CA ALA A 19 0.46 -22.06 5.87
C ALA A 19 0.44 -22.49 4.38
N ARG A 20 0.74 -23.76 4.07
CA ARG A 20 0.72 -24.31 2.71
C ARG A 20 -0.71 -24.59 2.24
N ALA A 21 -1.56 -25.17 3.08
CA ALA A 21 -2.98 -25.43 2.78
C ALA A 21 -3.78 -24.16 2.41
N LEU A 22 -3.40 -23.00 2.98
CA LEU A 22 -4.15 -21.75 2.79
C LEU A 22 -4.00 -21.09 1.41
N GLY A 23 -3.04 -21.44 0.54
CA GLY A 23 -2.94 -20.88 -0.83
C GLY A 23 -2.78 -19.33 -0.90
N ARG A 24 -2.70 -18.68 -2.08
CA ARG A 24 -2.22 -17.27 -2.22
C ARG A 24 -3.18 -16.12 -1.78
N GLN A 25 -4.37 -16.37 -1.25
CA GLN A 25 -5.33 -15.31 -0.84
C GLN A 25 -5.43 -15.18 0.68
N THR A 26 -5.36 -13.96 1.22
CA THR A 26 -4.80 -13.77 2.58
C THR A 26 -5.67 -13.09 3.63
N LYS A 27 -6.73 -12.33 3.29
CA LYS A 27 -7.62 -11.74 4.30
C LYS A 27 -8.89 -12.56 4.55
N GLU A 28 -9.58 -12.98 3.50
CA GLU A 28 -10.80 -13.78 3.66
C GLU A 28 -10.52 -15.18 4.24
N LYS A 29 -9.41 -15.81 3.85
CA LYS A 29 -9.01 -17.09 4.44
C LYS A 29 -8.55 -17.00 5.89
N ALA A 30 -8.08 -15.84 6.35
CA ALA A 30 -7.79 -15.62 7.76
C ALA A 30 -9.08 -15.58 8.59
N LYS A 31 -10.16 -14.97 8.07
CA LYS A 31 -11.49 -15.01 8.70
C LYS A 31 -12.05 -16.43 8.75
N VAL A 32 -11.90 -17.19 7.67
CA VAL A 32 -12.30 -18.61 7.61
C VAL A 32 -11.53 -19.47 8.64
N LEU A 33 -10.23 -19.23 8.81
CA LEU A 33 -9.42 -19.90 9.82
C LEU A 33 -9.87 -19.54 11.24
N VAL A 34 -10.19 -18.27 11.51
CA VAL A 34 -10.73 -17.83 12.81
C VAL A 34 -12.06 -18.51 13.11
N ALA A 35 -12.99 -18.53 12.13
CA ALA A 35 -14.29 -19.18 12.27
C ALA A 35 -14.17 -20.69 12.53
N PHE A 36 -13.24 -21.36 11.83
CA PHE A 36 -12.98 -22.78 12.05
C PHE A 36 -12.45 -23.06 13.46
N LEU A 37 -11.42 -22.34 13.90
CA LEU A 37 -10.81 -22.53 15.22
C LEU A 37 -11.81 -22.27 16.35
N ALA A 38 -12.68 -21.27 16.19
CA ALA A 38 -13.75 -20.96 17.12
C ALA A 38 -14.82 -22.07 17.16
N SER A 39 -15.26 -22.57 16.00
CA SER A 39 -16.28 -23.63 15.90
C SER A 39 -15.86 -24.97 16.51
N LYS A 40 -14.56 -25.23 16.59
CA LYS A 40 -13.98 -26.44 17.17
C LYS A 40 -13.63 -26.28 18.65
N GLY A 41 -13.92 -25.13 19.26
CA GLY A 41 -13.57 -24.82 20.64
C GLY A 41 -12.07 -24.80 20.92
N VAL A 42 -11.23 -24.73 19.88
CA VAL A 42 -9.76 -24.81 19.99
C VAL A 42 -9.20 -23.52 20.60
N ALA A 43 -9.88 -22.40 20.39
CA ALA A 43 -9.51 -21.10 20.90
C ALA A 43 -10.74 -20.19 21.02
N SER A 44 -10.75 -19.26 21.98
CA SER A 44 -11.68 -18.11 21.93
C SER A 44 -11.44 -17.30 20.65
N ASN A 45 -12.43 -16.54 20.18
CA ASN A 45 -12.32 -15.73 18.96
C ASN A 45 -11.05 -14.86 18.94
N ASP A 46 -10.71 -14.22 20.06
CA ASP A 46 -9.51 -13.39 20.19
C ASP A 46 -8.20 -14.19 20.03
N LYS A 47 -8.17 -15.41 20.59
CA LYS A 47 -7.03 -16.31 20.49
C LYS A 47 -6.92 -16.93 19.10
N ALA A 48 -8.05 -17.23 18.44
CA ALA A 48 -8.10 -17.66 17.05
C ALA A 48 -7.59 -16.57 16.09
N GLU A 49 -7.96 -15.31 16.33
CA GLU A 49 -7.47 -14.17 15.55
C GLU A 49 -5.96 -13.94 15.74
N ALA A 50 -5.46 -14.10 16.97
CA ALA A 50 -4.02 -14.05 17.26
C ALA A 50 -3.25 -15.15 16.52
N ILE A 51 -3.77 -16.38 16.50
CA ILE A 51 -3.19 -17.51 15.76
C ILE A 51 -3.19 -17.22 14.25
N ALA A 52 -4.31 -16.74 13.69
CA ALA A 52 -4.40 -16.40 12.28
C ALA A 52 -3.40 -15.30 11.87
N LYS A 53 -3.21 -14.27 12.72
CA LYS A 53 -2.21 -13.22 12.53
C LYS A 53 -0.77 -13.78 12.57
N GLN A 54 -0.48 -14.72 13.46
CA GLN A 54 0.83 -15.37 13.53
C GLN A 54 1.11 -16.25 12.30
N VAL A 55 0.15 -17.06 11.86
CA VAL A 55 0.26 -17.87 10.64
C VAL A 55 0.51 -16.99 9.41
N TYR A 56 -0.20 -15.87 9.32
CA TYR A 56 -0.01 -14.89 8.24
C TYR A 56 1.39 -14.26 8.26
N ARG A 57 1.88 -13.85 9.44
CA ARG A 57 3.24 -13.28 9.60
C ARG A 57 4.33 -14.29 9.28
N ALA A 58 4.24 -15.52 9.79
CA ALA A 58 5.21 -16.59 9.53
C ALA A 58 5.35 -16.87 8.02
N ARG A 59 4.24 -16.84 7.28
CA ARG A 59 4.27 -17.01 5.82
C ARG A 59 4.90 -15.83 5.09
N ARG A 60 4.66 -14.59 5.54
CA ARG A 60 5.28 -13.40 4.96
C ARG A 60 6.81 -13.47 5.03
N CYS A 61 7.35 -14.03 6.12
CA CYS A 61 8.78 -14.28 6.29
C CYS A 61 9.33 -15.46 5.48
N MET A 62 8.47 -16.37 4.99
CA MET A 62 8.84 -17.50 4.15
C MET A 62 8.70 -17.22 2.64
N ASN A 63 8.31 -15.99 2.24
CA ASN A 63 8.29 -15.60 0.84
C ASN A 63 9.72 -15.19 0.41
N PRO A 64 10.36 -15.90 -0.53
CA PRO A 64 11.75 -15.61 -0.96
C PRO A 64 11.93 -14.23 -1.60
N GLU A 65 10.85 -13.56 -2.02
CA GLU A 65 10.88 -12.21 -2.59
C GLU A 65 10.78 -11.08 -1.52
N TYR A 66 10.58 -11.43 -0.25
CA TYR A 66 10.38 -10.44 0.82
C TYR A 66 11.72 -9.88 1.34
N LYS A 67 12.04 -8.62 0.99
CA LYS A 67 13.27 -7.89 1.38
C LYS A 67 13.09 -6.97 2.60
N GLY A 68 12.31 -7.38 3.60
CA GLY A 68 12.05 -6.56 4.80
C GLY A 68 13.07 -6.80 5.92
N ASN A 69 13.59 -5.73 6.53
CA ASN A 69 14.48 -5.78 7.72
C ASN A 69 13.71 -5.98 9.03
N ASP A 70 12.84 -6.99 9.12
CA ASP A 70 12.16 -7.32 10.37
C ASP A 70 13.00 -8.38 11.11
N PRO A 71 13.59 -8.08 12.29
CA PRO A 71 14.41 -9.05 13.00
C PRO A 71 13.56 -10.24 13.47
N VAL A 72 13.79 -11.40 12.88
CA VAL A 72 13.16 -12.70 13.24
C VAL A 72 13.51 -13.14 14.68
N SER A 73 14.41 -12.44 15.36
CA SER A 73 14.97 -12.82 16.66
C SER A 73 14.09 -12.55 17.88
N GLY A 74 12.93 -11.89 17.76
CA GLY A 74 12.22 -11.35 18.94
C GLY A 74 11.08 -12.17 19.53
N TYR A 75 10.37 -13.00 18.73
CA TYR A 75 8.99 -13.39 19.11
C TYR A 75 8.58 -14.85 18.89
N PHE A 76 9.49 -15.75 18.52
CA PHE A 76 9.17 -17.18 18.48
C PHE A 76 9.53 -17.87 19.79
N ARG A 77 8.70 -17.72 20.84
CA ARG A 77 8.56 -18.81 21.81
C ARG A 77 7.60 -19.84 21.20
N LEU A 78 8.17 -20.75 20.40
CA LEU A 78 7.44 -21.86 19.75
C LEU A 78 6.68 -22.77 20.74
N GLY A 79 6.89 -22.62 22.05
CA GLY A 79 6.22 -23.40 23.09
C GLY A 79 4.82 -22.95 23.51
N GLN A 80 4.24 -21.90 22.91
CA GLN A 80 2.92 -21.38 23.32
C GLN A 80 1.84 -21.34 22.21
N VAL A 81 2.17 -21.76 20.99
CA VAL A 81 1.17 -21.88 19.93
C VAL A 81 0.61 -23.30 19.97
N PRO A 82 -0.70 -23.51 20.17
CA PRO A 82 -1.31 -24.83 20.09
C PRO A 82 -0.99 -25.44 18.72
N THR A 83 -0.30 -26.58 18.70
CA THR A 83 -0.10 -27.36 17.48
C THR A 83 -1.38 -28.09 17.14
N LEU A 84 -1.89 -27.90 15.92
CA LEU A 84 -3.00 -28.70 15.42
C LEU A 84 -2.54 -30.14 15.19
N THR A 85 -3.38 -31.11 15.54
CA THR A 85 -3.15 -32.52 15.19
C THR A 85 -3.33 -32.73 13.68
N ARG A 86 -2.82 -33.85 13.14
CA ARG A 86 -3.04 -34.21 11.73
C ARG A 86 -4.53 -34.28 11.38
N ASP A 87 -5.34 -34.83 12.27
CA ASP A 87 -6.78 -34.96 12.07
C ASP A 87 -7.47 -33.59 12.03
N GLN A 88 -7.05 -32.65 12.91
CA GLN A 88 -7.54 -31.27 12.89
C GLN A 88 -7.16 -30.51 11.61
N ILE A 89 -6.00 -30.82 11.02
CA ILE A 89 -5.59 -30.25 9.72
C ILE A 89 -6.45 -30.83 8.59
N ALA A 90 -6.66 -32.15 8.57
CA ALA A 90 -7.51 -32.79 7.57
C ALA A 90 -8.97 -32.30 7.65
N GLU A 91 -9.50 -32.13 8.86
CA GLU A 91 -10.81 -31.52 9.09
C GLU A 91 -10.89 -30.07 8.60
N PHE A 92 -9.81 -29.29 8.77
CA PHE A 92 -9.77 -27.93 8.26
C PHE A 92 -9.76 -27.88 6.74
N GLU A 93 -8.98 -28.76 6.10
CA GLU A 93 -8.93 -28.86 4.63
C GLU A 93 -10.29 -29.28 4.05
N ASP A 94 -10.94 -30.27 4.65
CA ASP A 94 -12.31 -30.68 4.28
C ASP A 94 -13.34 -29.56 4.50
N PHE A 95 -13.23 -28.82 5.61
CA PHE A 95 -14.08 -27.66 5.89
C PHE A 95 -13.91 -26.56 4.83
N VAL A 96 -12.68 -26.22 4.47
CA VAL A 96 -12.38 -25.23 3.42
C VAL A 96 -12.93 -25.69 2.07
N GLN A 97 -12.79 -26.99 1.75
CA GLN A 97 -13.31 -27.56 0.51
C GLN A 97 -14.84 -27.50 0.47
N LYS A 98 -15.53 -27.86 1.56
CA LYS A 98 -16.99 -27.78 1.68
C LYS A 98 -17.52 -26.36 1.55
N GLN A 99 -16.84 -25.37 2.16
CA GLN A 99 -17.19 -23.96 2.00
C GLN A 99 -16.98 -23.47 0.56
N ALA A 100 -15.92 -23.91 -0.12
CA ALA A 100 -15.69 -23.58 -1.52
C ALA A 100 -16.79 -24.16 -2.44
N SER A 101 -17.36 -25.33 -2.10
CA SER A 101 -18.47 -25.95 -2.82
C SER A 101 -19.85 -25.33 -2.55
N GLN A 102 -19.99 -24.51 -1.50
CA GLN A 102 -21.23 -23.80 -1.17
C GLN A 102 -21.34 -22.43 -1.85
N VAL A 103 -20.27 -21.95 -2.49
CA VAL A 103 -20.34 -20.76 -3.34
C VAL A 103 -21.01 -21.18 -4.64
N PRO A 104 -22.19 -20.61 -4.99
CA PRO A 104 -22.85 -20.95 -6.25
C PRO A 104 -21.88 -20.66 -7.42
N PRO A 105 -21.88 -21.50 -8.47
CA PRO A 105 -21.06 -21.23 -9.64
C PRO A 105 -21.38 -19.83 -10.16
N VAL A 106 -20.34 -19.09 -10.54
CA VAL A 106 -20.52 -17.78 -11.18
C VAL A 106 -21.37 -18.03 -12.43
N PRO A 107 -22.57 -17.43 -12.54
CA PRO A 107 -23.44 -17.65 -13.68
C PRO A 107 -22.69 -17.30 -14.96
N ALA A 108 -22.95 -18.05 -16.03
CA ALA A 108 -22.31 -17.79 -17.32
C ALA A 108 -22.62 -16.34 -17.75
N PRO A 109 -21.71 -15.66 -18.48
CA PRO A 109 -21.90 -14.26 -18.88
C PRO A 109 -23.25 -13.98 -19.56
N ASP A 110 -23.81 -14.99 -20.23
CA ASP A 110 -25.07 -14.91 -20.96
C ASP A 110 -26.31 -15.02 -20.04
N GLU A 111 -26.21 -15.66 -18.87
CA GLU A 111 -27.29 -15.75 -17.87
C GLU A 111 -27.46 -14.44 -17.07
N VAL A 112 -26.37 -13.68 -16.91
CA VAL A 112 -26.38 -12.36 -16.25
C VAL A 112 -27.09 -11.31 -17.11
N ARG A 113 -27.11 -11.48 -18.44
CA ARG A 113 -27.82 -10.57 -19.36
C ARG A 113 -29.35 -10.69 -19.30
N ALA A 114 -29.90 -11.86 -18.94
CA ALA A 114 -31.33 -12.10 -18.96
C ALA A 114 -32.06 -11.69 -17.67
N SER A 115 -31.35 -11.54 -16.54
CA SER A 115 -31.96 -11.35 -15.22
C SER A 115 -32.12 -9.89 -14.78
N GLY A 116 -31.63 -8.91 -15.55
CA GLY A 116 -31.70 -7.49 -15.19
C GLY A 116 -30.97 -7.12 -13.88
N LEU A 117 -30.24 -8.07 -13.27
CA LEU A 117 -29.53 -7.89 -12.02
C LEU A 117 -28.20 -7.18 -12.28
N VAL A 118 -28.11 -5.93 -11.81
CA VAL A 118 -26.88 -5.15 -11.87
C VAL A 118 -25.96 -5.62 -10.75
N LEU A 119 -24.96 -6.44 -11.09
CA LEU A 119 -23.78 -6.60 -10.25
C LEU A 119 -22.98 -5.29 -10.31
N VAL A 120 -23.07 -4.50 -9.24
CA VAL A 120 -22.17 -3.37 -9.04
C VAL A 120 -20.81 -3.96 -8.68
N ASP A 121 -19.90 -4.03 -9.65
CA ASP A 121 -18.49 -4.31 -9.34
C ASP A 121 -17.92 -3.09 -8.62
N GLU A 122 -17.73 -3.20 -7.30
CA GLU A 122 -17.07 -2.20 -6.47
C GLU A 122 -15.62 -1.91 -6.94
N ASN A 123 -15.07 -2.67 -7.90
CA ASN A 123 -13.75 -2.45 -8.46
C ASN A 123 -13.69 -1.57 -9.71
N ASP A 124 -14.81 -1.16 -10.31
CA ASP A 124 -14.78 -0.37 -11.56
C ASP A 124 -15.29 1.07 -11.42
N THR A 125 -14.42 1.94 -10.91
CA THR A 125 -14.61 3.41 -10.92
C THR A 125 -13.87 4.10 -12.07
N SER A 126 -13.58 3.39 -13.17
CA SER A 126 -13.17 4.06 -14.42
C SER A 126 -14.35 4.78 -15.12
N ARG A 127 -15.39 5.15 -14.37
CA ARG A 127 -16.55 5.91 -14.83
C ARG A 127 -16.41 7.36 -14.38
N PHE A 128 -15.86 8.20 -15.25
CA PHE A 128 -16.09 9.63 -15.17
C PHE A 128 -17.51 9.92 -15.69
N THR A 129 -18.33 10.59 -14.90
CA THR A 129 -19.60 11.17 -15.38
C THR A 129 -19.37 12.64 -15.68
N LEU A 130 -19.23 12.97 -16.96
CA LEU A 130 -19.54 14.29 -17.47
C LEU A 130 -20.86 14.14 -18.22
N GLY A 131 -21.88 14.87 -17.76
CA GLY A 131 -23.21 15.03 -18.38
C GLY A 131 -23.67 13.97 -19.39
N GLY A 132 -24.62 13.13 -18.96
CA GLY A 132 -25.68 12.65 -19.86
C GLY A 132 -25.44 11.40 -20.70
N ASP A 133 -24.25 10.80 -20.77
CA ASP A 133 -24.07 9.58 -21.57
C ASP A 133 -23.15 8.54 -20.89
N ARG A 134 -23.67 7.33 -20.66
CA ARG A 134 -22.97 6.25 -19.91
C ARG A 134 -22.06 5.44 -20.83
N GLY A 135 -21.06 6.08 -21.42
CA GLY A 135 -19.97 5.40 -22.15
C GLY A 135 -18.76 5.16 -21.26
N THR A 136 -18.32 3.90 -21.11
CA THR A 136 -16.98 3.60 -20.57
C THR A 136 -15.92 3.93 -21.62
N VAL A 137 -15.24 5.06 -21.46
CA VAL A 137 -14.09 5.41 -22.30
C VAL A 137 -12.86 4.64 -21.80
N LYS A 138 -12.43 3.61 -22.53
CA LYS A 138 -11.11 3.02 -22.32
C LYS A 138 -10.07 4.04 -22.76
N MET A 139 -9.28 4.56 -21.80
CA MET A 139 -8.10 5.36 -22.11
C MET A 139 -7.06 4.45 -22.76
N ASN A 140 -6.80 4.64 -24.06
CA ASN A 140 -5.97 3.74 -24.85
C ASN A 140 -4.56 4.31 -25.07
N SER A 141 -4.34 5.60 -24.78
CA SER A 141 -3.06 6.25 -24.99
C SER A 141 -2.45 6.85 -23.71
N VAL A 142 -1.13 7.06 -23.73
CA VAL A 142 -0.43 7.83 -22.68
C VAL A 142 -0.96 9.26 -22.62
N SER A 143 -1.25 9.86 -23.78
CA SER A 143 -1.81 11.21 -23.90
C SER A 143 -3.16 11.33 -23.17
N ASP A 144 -4.02 10.32 -23.26
CA ASP A 144 -5.32 10.31 -22.59
C ASP A 144 -5.14 10.36 -21.07
N HIS A 145 -4.19 9.59 -20.53
CA HIS A 145 -3.89 9.56 -19.10
C HIS A 145 -3.23 10.85 -18.61
N VAL A 146 -2.38 11.47 -19.43
CA VAL A 146 -1.81 12.79 -19.15
C VAL A 146 -2.94 13.81 -19.09
N GLN A 147 -3.80 13.86 -20.10
CA GLN A 147 -4.93 14.79 -20.13
C GLN A 147 -5.90 14.55 -18.96
N ALA A 148 -6.15 13.29 -18.61
CA ALA A 148 -6.95 12.92 -17.45
C ALA A 148 -6.34 13.43 -16.15
N LEU A 149 -5.01 13.31 -15.96
CA LEU A 149 -4.37 13.85 -14.76
C LEU A 149 -4.42 15.38 -14.71
N ILE A 150 -4.25 16.05 -15.86
CA ILE A 150 -4.31 17.52 -15.94
C ILE A 150 -5.73 18.02 -15.67
N THR A 151 -6.77 17.31 -16.10
CA THR A 151 -8.17 17.74 -15.96
C THR A 151 -8.90 17.15 -14.76
N ALA A 152 -8.26 16.24 -14.02
CA ALA A 152 -8.84 15.64 -12.83
C ALA A 152 -9.22 16.70 -11.78
N PRO A 153 -10.22 16.41 -10.92
CA PRO A 153 -10.56 17.29 -9.82
C PRO A 153 -9.35 17.63 -8.95
N LEU A 154 -9.28 18.90 -8.57
CA LEU A 154 -8.21 19.45 -7.75
C LEU A 154 -8.59 19.34 -6.27
N HIS A 155 -7.74 18.73 -5.45
CA HIS A 155 -8.05 18.44 -4.05
C HIS A 155 -7.20 19.26 -3.07
N ASP A 156 -7.85 19.77 -2.01
CA ASP A 156 -7.21 20.51 -0.91
C ASP A 156 -6.66 19.56 0.16
N PRO A 157 -5.33 19.51 0.39
CA PRO A 157 -4.74 18.68 1.44
C PRO A 157 -5.04 19.14 2.88
N ASN A 158 -5.71 20.28 3.09
CA ASN A 158 -6.27 20.67 4.38
C ASN A 158 -7.62 20.00 4.69
N THR A 159 -8.25 19.39 3.68
CA THR A 159 -9.47 18.59 3.88
C THR A 159 -9.12 17.13 4.18
N ASP A 160 -10.10 16.36 4.67
CA ASP A 160 -9.91 14.92 4.83
C ASP A 160 -9.96 14.22 3.46
N LEU A 161 -8.77 13.89 2.95
CA LEU A 161 -8.62 13.17 1.67
C LEU A 161 -8.65 11.65 1.83
N SER A 162 -8.87 11.11 3.04
CA SER A 162 -8.70 9.68 3.32
C SER A 162 -9.69 8.77 2.58
N SER A 163 -10.90 9.25 2.33
CA SER A 163 -11.93 8.57 1.53
C SER A 163 -11.86 8.92 0.03
N THR A 164 -11.17 10.01 -0.31
CA THR A 164 -11.09 10.54 -1.67
C THR A 164 -9.94 9.90 -2.46
N ILE A 165 -8.78 9.73 -1.83
CA ILE A 165 -7.60 9.18 -2.51
C ILE A 165 -7.66 7.65 -2.50
N PRO A 166 -7.68 6.98 -3.67
CA PRO A 166 -7.79 5.53 -3.74
C PRO A 166 -6.49 4.82 -3.36
N ARG A 167 -6.62 3.62 -2.78
CA ARG A 167 -5.51 2.67 -2.57
C ARG A 167 -5.20 1.88 -3.84
N ARG A 168 -5.04 2.60 -4.96
CA ARG A 168 -4.76 2.04 -6.29
C ARG A 168 -3.53 2.69 -6.88
N THR A 169 -2.88 1.99 -7.79
CA THR A 169 -1.72 2.54 -8.47
C THR A 169 -2.11 3.68 -9.42
N GLY A 170 -1.15 4.55 -9.72
CA GLY A 170 -1.40 5.68 -10.62
C GLY A 170 -0.34 6.77 -10.60
N ASN A 171 -0.71 7.92 -11.13
CA ASN A 171 0.08 9.15 -11.13
C ASN A 171 -0.64 10.23 -10.32
N TYR A 172 0.13 11.11 -9.71
CA TYR A 172 -0.37 12.31 -9.03
C TYR A 172 0.49 13.51 -9.37
N ALA A 173 -0.10 14.68 -9.34
CA ALA A 173 0.59 15.95 -9.56
C ALA A 173 0.14 17.00 -8.55
N TRP A 174 1.09 17.80 -8.08
CA TRP A 174 0.85 18.93 -7.20
C TRP A 174 0.89 20.23 -8.00
N PHE A 175 -0.06 21.11 -7.69
CA PHE A 175 -0.27 22.39 -8.36
C PHE A 175 -0.24 23.52 -7.33
N THR A 176 0.27 24.70 -7.71
CA THR A 176 0.21 25.89 -6.85
C THR A 176 -1.24 26.34 -6.63
N VAL A 177 -1.56 26.78 -5.41
CA VAL A 177 -2.87 27.36 -5.10
C VAL A 177 -3.12 28.65 -5.88
N GLN A 178 -2.08 29.45 -6.11
CA GLN A 178 -2.21 30.78 -6.71
C GLN A 178 -2.39 30.75 -8.24
N GLU A 179 -1.67 29.87 -8.94
CA GLU A 179 -1.56 29.93 -10.41
C GLU A 179 -2.05 28.64 -11.10
N ASP A 180 -2.48 27.63 -10.34
CA ASP A 180 -2.73 26.26 -10.81
C ASP A 180 -1.56 25.72 -11.66
N LYS A 181 -0.32 26.10 -11.29
CA LYS A 181 0.89 25.68 -12.00
C LYS A 181 1.36 24.35 -11.43
N MET A 182 1.60 23.36 -12.30
CA MET A 182 2.18 22.08 -11.87
C MET A 182 3.61 22.29 -11.36
N VAL A 183 3.87 21.87 -10.12
CA VAL A 183 5.18 22.01 -9.48
C VAL A 183 5.84 20.67 -9.15
N TYR A 184 5.04 19.60 -9.10
CA TYR A 184 5.56 18.25 -8.94
C TYR A 184 4.67 17.20 -9.59
N VAL A 185 5.27 16.17 -10.16
CA VAL A 185 4.59 14.93 -10.59
C VAL A 185 5.26 13.73 -9.94
N GLY A 186 4.48 12.72 -9.56
CA GLY A 186 5.03 11.48 -9.05
C GLY A 186 4.23 10.24 -9.42
N ARG A 187 4.90 9.10 -9.30
CA ARG A 187 4.32 7.76 -9.50
C ARG A 187 3.97 7.09 -8.19
N ALA A 188 2.90 6.31 -8.22
CA ALA A 188 2.44 5.51 -7.12
C ALA A 188 2.20 4.06 -7.57
N ALA A 189 3.28 3.32 -7.83
CA ALA A 189 3.23 1.94 -8.31
C ALA A 189 3.41 0.86 -7.21
N GLY A 190 3.39 1.28 -5.94
CA GLY A 190 3.55 0.41 -4.77
C GLY A 190 2.23 -0.17 -4.25
N GLU A 191 2.31 -1.01 -3.22
CA GLU A 191 1.17 -1.74 -2.62
C GLU A 191 0.04 -0.82 -2.16
N ASP A 192 0.36 0.27 -1.45
CA ASP A 192 -0.64 1.25 -0.98
C ASP A 192 -1.05 2.28 -2.06
N GLY A 193 -0.48 2.19 -3.26
CA GLY A 193 -0.83 3.05 -4.40
C GLY A 193 -0.74 4.55 -4.09
N LEU A 194 -1.66 5.31 -4.69
CA LEU A 194 -1.79 6.76 -4.58
C LEU A 194 -1.97 7.20 -3.12
N TYR A 195 -2.82 6.50 -2.36
CA TYR A 195 -3.00 6.75 -0.93
C TYR A 195 -1.68 6.67 -0.17
N GLY A 196 -0.91 5.60 -0.38
CA GLY A 196 0.39 5.43 0.27
C GLY A 196 1.33 6.59 -0.02
N ARG A 197 1.48 6.96 -1.29
CA ARG A 197 2.38 8.05 -1.69
C ARG A 197 1.92 9.42 -1.20
N ILE A 198 0.65 9.77 -1.37
CA ILE A 198 0.16 11.11 -1.04
C ILE A 198 -0.03 11.23 0.47
N MET A 199 -0.83 10.36 1.08
CA MET A 199 -1.23 10.49 2.48
C MET A 199 -0.13 10.04 3.44
N THR A 200 0.48 8.88 3.19
CA THR A 200 1.40 8.26 4.15
C THR A 200 2.83 8.78 4.01
N GLU A 201 3.25 9.26 2.84
CA GLU A 201 4.61 9.77 2.63
C GLU A 201 4.70 11.30 2.56
N HIS A 202 3.87 11.95 1.74
CA HIS A 202 3.95 13.41 1.54
C HIS A 202 3.22 14.22 2.60
N LEU A 203 2.04 13.77 3.04
CA LEU A 203 1.22 14.50 4.01
C LEU A 203 1.37 14.02 5.46
N ARG A 204 2.26 13.06 5.72
CA ARG A 204 2.52 12.54 7.07
C ARG A 204 3.80 13.17 7.64
N PRO A 205 3.71 14.04 8.67
CA PRO A 205 4.89 14.66 9.28
C PRO A 205 5.90 13.64 9.79
N SER A 206 5.43 12.51 10.35
CA SER A 206 6.29 11.46 10.89
C SER A 206 6.99 10.57 9.84
N TYR A 207 6.79 10.80 8.54
CA TYR A 207 7.49 10.06 7.48
C TYR A 207 8.92 10.59 7.29
N LEU A 208 9.80 10.20 8.21
CA LEU A 208 11.15 10.73 8.36
C LEU A 208 12.22 9.65 8.17
N LEU A 209 13.44 10.09 7.84
CA LEU A 209 14.64 9.28 7.64
C LEU A 209 15.61 9.52 8.80
N THR A 210 15.69 8.56 9.72
CA THR A 210 16.56 8.62 10.91
C THR A 210 17.99 8.13 10.68
N ASN A 211 18.23 7.41 9.57
CA ASN A 211 19.55 6.86 9.28
C ASN A 211 20.45 7.94 8.68
N GLN A 212 21.39 8.47 9.48
CA GLN A 212 22.25 9.58 9.08
C GLN A 212 23.20 9.22 7.93
N SER A 213 23.55 7.94 7.74
CA SER A 213 24.37 7.50 6.59
C SER A 213 23.67 7.73 5.24
N ASP A 214 22.34 7.84 5.25
CA ASP A 214 21.53 8.07 4.04
C ASP A 214 21.29 9.56 3.78
N TRP A 215 21.76 10.45 4.66
CA TRP A 215 21.63 11.89 4.51
C TRP A 215 22.63 12.38 3.47
N ARG A 216 22.18 13.28 2.60
CA ARG A 216 23.02 13.80 1.51
C ARG A 216 23.48 15.20 1.85
N ALA A 217 24.65 15.60 1.31
CA ALA A 217 25.17 16.95 1.50
C ALA A 217 24.17 18.05 1.11
N LYS A 218 23.39 17.83 0.03
CA LYS A 218 22.32 18.75 -0.39
C LYS A 218 21.13 18.85 0.56
N ASP A 219 21.05 17.99 1.58
CA ASP A 219 20.05 18.07 2.65
C ASP A 219 20.61 18.80 3.89
N ALA A 220 21.72 19.56 3.74
CA ALA A 220 22.45 20.22 4.83
C ALA A 220 21.58 21.06 5.76
N PHE A 221 20.61 21.81 5.24
CA PHE A 221 19.72 22.62 6.08
C PHE A 221 18.94 21.76 7.08
N GLN A 222 18.33 20.65 6.62
CA GLN A 222 17.60 19.73 7.50
C GLN A 222 18.55 18.92 8.38
N ALA A 223 19.75 18.60 7.92
CA ALA A 223 20.75 17.94 8.74
C ALA A 223 21.23 18.81 9.92
N ALA A 224 21.34 20.13 9.71
CA ALA A 224 21.63 21.11 10.74
C ALA A 224 20.42 21.45 11.63
N ASN A 225 19.19 21.24 11.13
CA ASN A 225 17.94 21.49 11.84
C ASN A 225 17.02 20.26 11.84
N PRO A 226 17.44 19.12 12.40
CA PRO A 226 16.69 17.87 12.28
C PRO A 226 15.46 17.86 13.19
N ALA A 227 14.46 17.08 12.81
CA ALA A 227 13.39 16.70 13.73
C ALA A 227 13.87 15.54 14.61
N ILE A 228 13.22 15.33 15.76
CA ILE A 228 13.48 14.17 16.62
C ILE A 228 12.40 13.12 16.39
N SER A 229 12.80 11.94 15.95
CA SER A 229 11.93 10.78 15.77
C SER A 229 12.54 9.57 16.48
N ASN A 230 11.79 8.94 17.38
CA ASN A 230 12.27 7.82 18.20
C ASN A 230 13.64 8.12 18.87
N ARG A 231 13.78 9.32 19.46
CA ARG A 231 15.00 9.81 20.12
C ARG A 231 16.23 9.93 19.19
N LYS A 232 16.03 9.91 17.87
CA LYS A 232 17.09 10.07 16.87
C LYS A 232 16.82 11.30 16.01
N PRO A 233 17.87 12.05 15.61
CA PRO A 233 17.75 13.06 14.56
C PRO A 233 17.20 12.45 13.27
N ALA A 234 16.32 13.18 12.59
CA ALA A 234 15.66 12.72 11.38
C ALA A 234 15.40 13.88 10.41
N ILE A 235 15.54 13.60 9.11
CA ILE A 235 15.18 14.51 8.01
C ILE A 235 13.99 13.98 7.22
N ASP A 236 13.47 14.73 6.26
CA ASP A 236 12.37 14.25 5.43
C ASP A 236 12.80 13.04 4.59
N LYS A 237 11.95 12.00 4.55
CA LYS A 237 12.22 10.81 3.73
C LYS A 237 11.73 10.97 2.29
N SER A 238 10.60 11.67 2.10
CA SER A 238 10.05 11.93 0.77
C SER A 238 10.99 12.82 -0.05
N ALA A 239 11.26 12.43 -1.30
CA ALA A 239 12.05 13.24 -2.22
C ALA A 239 11.37 14.59 -2.51
N PHE A 240 10.04 14.62 -2.62
CA PHE A 240 9.28 15.85 -2.85
C PHE A 240 9.46 16.83 -1.69
N ARG A 241 9.26 16.37 -0.45
CA ARG A 241 9.43 17.19 0.77
C ARG A 241 10.86 17.69 0.91
N LYS A 242 11.86 16.84 0.64
CA LYS A 242 13.26 17.28 0.64
C LYS A 242 13.53 18.36 -0.40
N ASN A 243 13.01 18.21 -1.61
CA ASN A 243 13.22 19.20 -2.67
C ASN A 243 12.58 20.55 -2.31
N ILE A 244 11.35 20.56 -1.80
CA ILE A 244 10.73 21.80 -1.27
C ILE A 244 11.60 22.38 -0.16
N SER A 245 12.04 21.56 0.79
CA SER A 245 12.81 22.03 1.94
C SER A 245 14.17 22.59 1.58
N ARG A 246 14.79 22.12 0.49
CA ARG A 246 16.04 22.71 -0.04
C ARG A 246 15.81 24.10 -0.62
N VAL A 247 14.70 24.30 -1.33
CA VAL A 247 14.34 25.60 -1.92
C VAL A 247 13.96 26.61 -0.84
N HIS A 248 13.18 26.18 0.14
CA HIS A 248 12.53 27.07 1.12
C HIS A 248 13.14 27.01 2.51
N SER A 249 14.25 26.29 2.70
CA SER A 249 14.92 26.12 4.00
C SER A 249 13.94 25.71 5.11
N LEU A 250 13.21 24.61 4.89
CA LEU A 250 12.20 24.11 5.82
C LEU A 250 12.76 23.00 6.71
N ARG A 251 12.36 23.01 7.98
CA ARG A 251 12.64 21.90 8.88
C ARG A 251 11.86 20.65 8.45
N PRO A 252 12.38 19.44 8.73
CA PRO A 252 11.67 18.22 8.41
C PRO A 252 10.43 18.04 9.29
N GLY A 253 9.48 17.23 8.84
CA GLY A 253 8.27 16.97 9.62
C GLY A 253 7.16 17.98 9.33
N HIS A 254 6.75 18.72 10.35
CA HIS A 254 5.57 19.59 10.26
C HIS A 254 5.77 20.75 9.29
N ASP A 255 6.90 21.47 9.35
CA ASP A 255 7.13 22.65 8.50
C ASP A 255 7.01 22.32 6.99
N SER A 256 7.60 21.21 6.54
CA SER A 256 7.51 20.79 5.14
C SER A 256 6.10 20.33 4.75
N VAL A 257 5.35 19.70 5.65
CA VAL A 257 3.95 19.31 5.40
C VAL A 257 3.02 20.51 5.39
N ASP A 258 3.18 21.43 6.33
CA ASP A 258 2.40 22.66 6.42
C ASP A 258 2.63 23.54 5.20
N PHE A 259 3.87 23.61 4.71
CA PHE A 259 4.17 24.28 3.44
C PHE A 259 3.40 23.65 2.27
N ILE A 260 3.42 22.32 2.13
CA ILE A 260 2.65 21.64 1.08
C ILE A 260 1.17 21.97 1.20
N LYS A 261 0.63 21.92 2.42
CA LYS A 261 -0.79 22.16 2.67
C LYS A 261 -1.25 23.56 2.35
N ARG A 262 -0.42 24.57 2.63
CA ARG A 262 -0.75 25.98 2.39
C ARG A 262 -0.57 26.39 0.94
N ASN A 263 0.41 25.82 0.24
CA ASN A 263 0.82 26.30 -1.08
C ASN A 263 0.31 25.43 -2.23
N PHE A 264 -0.06 24.18 -1.98
CA PHE A 264 -0.35 23.23 -3.04
C PHE A 264 -1.71 22.53 -2.92
N ARG A 265 -2.17 22.09 -4.08
CA ARG A 265 -3.34 21.23 -4.31
C ARG A 265 -2.90 20.00 -5.10
N VAL A 266 -3.64 18.89 -5.04
CA VAL A 266 -3.27 17.64 -5.71
C VAL A 266 -4.33 17.17 -6.70
N ARG A 267 -3.90 16.73 -7.89
CA ARG A 267 -4.68 15.91 -8.82
C ARG A 267 -4.10 14.49 -8.86
N PHE A 268 -4.92 13.50 -9.14
CA PHE A 268 -4.47 12.13 -9.31
C PHE A 268 -5.34 11.36 -10.32
N VAL A 269 -4.73 10.36 -10.96
CA VAL A 269 -5.43 9.44 -11.86
C VAL A 269 -4.99 8.01 -11.56
N CYS A 270 -5.95 7.09 -11.48
CA CYS A 270 -5.66 5.67 -11.33
C CYS A 270 -5.17 5.08 -12.66
N VAL A 271 -4.04 4.39 -12.62
CA VAL A 271 -3.48 3.67 -13.76
C VAL A 271 -2.99 2.34 -13.24
N ARG A 272 -3.42 1.23 -13.84
CA ARG A 272 -3.10 -0.12 -13.35
C ARG A 272 -1.70 -0.57 -13.77
N ASP A 273 -1.32 -0.23 -15.00
CA ASP A 273 -0.07 -0.72 -15.59
C ASP A 273 1.14 0.16 -15.23
N LYS A 274 2.24 -0.49 -14.81
CA LYS A 274 3.47 0.21 -14.40
C LYS A 274 4.21 0.85 -15.56
N VAL A 275 4.10 0.30 -16.78
CA VAL A 275 4.71 0.87 -17.98
C VAL A 275 4.00 2.17 -18.33
N THR A 276 2.66 2.17 -18.35
CA THR A 276 1.84 3.37 -18.55
C THR A 276 2.09 4.42 -17.47
N ILE A 277 2.11 4.05 -16.17
CA ILE A 277 2.43 5.00 -15.07
C ILE A 277 3.78 5.70 -15.31
N THR A 278 4.77 4.94 -15.79
CA THR A 278 6.11 5.45 -16.07
C THR A 278 6.15 6.34 -17.31
N ALA A 279 5.43 5.93 -18.37
CA ALA A 279 5.31 6.72 -19.59
C ALA A 279 4.60 8.07 -19.34
N VAL A 280 3.52 8.07 -18.54
CA VAL A 280 2.79 9.29 -18.14
C VAL A 280 3.67 10.24 -17.36
N GLU A 281 4.44 9.76 -16.36
CA GLU A 281 5.38 10.62 -15.63
C GLU A 281 6.43 11.22 -16.58
N LYS A 282 7.00 10.40 -17.47
CA LYS A 282 8.02 10.86 -18.42
C LYS A 282 7.49 11.93 -19.38
N ASP A 283 6.28 11.73 -19.92
CA ASP A 283 5.64 12.70 -20.81
C ASP A 283 5.38 14.04 -20.11
N ILE A 284 4.89 13.98 -18.85
CA ILE A 284 4.68 15.18 -18.04
C ILE A 284 5.98 15.92 -17.74
N LEU A 285 7.04 15.20 -17.36
CA LEU A 285 8.35 15.80 -17.10
C LEU A 285 8.91 16.48 -18.35
N ALA A 286 8.74 15.87 -19.52
CA ALA A 286 9.20 16.41 -20.79
C ALA A 286 8.39 17.64 -21.25
N LYS A 287 7.11 17.74 -20.89
CA LYS A 287 6.20 18.80 -21.36
C LYS A 287 6.09 19.98 -20.39
N TYR A 288 6.01 19.73 -19.09
CA TYR A 288 5.64 20.74 -18.09
C TYR A 288 6.79 21.15 -17.16
N HIS A 289 7.90 20.40 -17.14
CA HIS A 289 9.08 20.69 -16.32
C HIS A 289 8.79 21.09 -14.85
N PRO A 290 8.06 20.27 -14.07
CA PRO A 290 7.68 20.66 -12.72
C PRO A 290 8.91 20.93 -11.84
N GLU A 291 8.94 22.09 -11.20
CA GLU A 291 10.16 22.66 -10.61
C GLU A 291 10.78 21.81 -9.49
N TYR A 292 9.98 21.04 -8.75
CA TYR A 292 10.46 20.18 -7.66
C TYR A 292 10.77 18.75 -8.11
N ASN A 293 10.63 18.41 -9.39
CA ASN A 293 11.16 17.18 -9.96
C ASN A 293 12.61 17.41 -10.40
N ILE A 294 13.56 16.66 -9.83
CA ILE A 294 14.97 16.71 -10.26
C ILE A 294 15.24 15.63 -11.30
N LYS A 295 14.88 14.38 -10.99
CA LYS A 295 15.15 13.24 -11.88
C LYS A 295 14.37 13.37 -13.18
N GLY A 296 15.07 13.39 -14.31
CA GLY A 296 14.48 13.58 -15.64
C GLY A 296 14.08 15.03 -15.93
N ASN A 297 14.55 15.98 -15.12
CA ASN A 297 14.30 17.41 -15.27
C ASN A 297 15.49 18.23 -14.71
N GLU A 298 16.70 17.67 -14.78
CA GLU A 298 17.89 18.16 -14.07
C GLU A 298 18.22 19.63 -14.43
N ASP A 299 18.15 19.98 -15.72
CA ASP A 299 18.49 21.33 -16.21
C ASP A 299 17.36 22.36 -16.06
N ARG A 300 16.13 21.88 -15.78
CA ARG A 300 14.91 22.71 -15.78
C ARG A 300 14.20 22.73 -14.43
N CYS A 301 14.68 21.94 -13.46
CA CYS A 301 14.23 22.04 -12.08
C CYS A 301 14.61 23.38 -11.45
N HIS A 302 14.05 23.67 -10.28
CA HIS A 302 14.34 24.90 -9.54
C HIS A 302 15.86 25.09 -9.36
N PRO A 303 16.44 26.29 -9.58
CA PRO A 303 17.90 26.50 -9.54
C PRO A 303 18.58 25.99 -8.26
N ALA A 304 17.95 26.18 -7.10
CA ALA A 304 18.45 25.68 -5.81
C ALA A 304 18.52 24.13 -5.69
N LEU A 305 17.98 23.39 -6.67
CA LEU A 305 18.04 21.93 -6.75
C LEU A 305 19.10 21.41 -7.72
N ARG A 306 19.74 22.30 -8.48
CA ARG A 306 20.82 21.97 -9.42
C ARG A 306 22.13 21.87 -8.61
N GLY A 307 22.43 20.66 -8.15
CA GLY A 307 23.54 20.37 -7.23
C GLY A 307 23.57 18.91 -6.79
#